data_AF-A0A081XRQ2-F1
#
_entry.id   AF-A0A081XRQ2-F1
#
_cell.length_a   1.000
_cell.length_b   1.000
_cell.length_c   1.000
_cell.angle_alpha   90.00
_cell.angle_beta   90.00
_cell.angle_gamma   90.00
#
_symmetry.space_group_name_H-M   'P 1'
#
loop_
_entity.id
_entity.type
_entity.pdbx_description
1 polymer ?
#
loop_
_entity_poly.entity_id
_entity_poly.type
_entity_poly.pdbx_seq_one_letter_code
_entity_poly.pdbx_strand_id
1 'polypeptide(L)'
;MSQEHKDWIEAYDYVQGVQAAGPAELQQVGVLKVGRRDARRVLVLLGGREGGAGVFRHTARALASAADDLQVWAVDRREQNLADLSGFADTPEQATEYYLGGHYRVQDPAASAFAAQWGLEVLLEDLRRVVLAAADGGRRDVVLGGVSVGGSEALLYAAWDFDGTPGYRDLAGLAVVDGGVLNAYAGAGMEFDLPVEAAKGWLAAIESGAVFEDFTSTTTGLGTRPESAAVWFQLAARHALADPDGPAVLADRVPEAFRTDGKLTNAGLFGRLVDAAHAHPSYSVQAGHLDDSGSWVDGGPTRLHTVAEAFAGPRPGAWLWYTLNRVMLDLVAAIDFKETELSRLLGLRLAHAEAIDVPLYTFQSGLTNGTTGQAAAAVTAASRIPELSLFCDPALTHQDVVYAKWEDNRFLQTLSQFLRGLPRRAN
;
A
#
# COMPACT_ATOMS: atom_id res chain seq x y z
N MET A 1 15.88 -31.76 -2.80
CA MET A 1 15.45 -30.55 -2.09
C MET A 1 16.19 -30.52 -0.76
N SER A 2 17.14 -29.59 -0.60
CA SER A 2 17.92 -29.43 0.63
C SER A 2 17.00 -29.05 1.80
N GLN A 3 17.45 -29.29 3.03
CA GLN A 3 16.75 -28.95 4.27
C GLN A 3 16.35 -27.45 4.32
N GLU A 4 17.06 -26.57 3.58
CA GLU A 4 16.86 -25.12 3.51
C GLU A 4 15.48 -24.68 3.00
N HIS A 5 14.77 -25.51 2.22
CA HIS A 5 13.46 -25.15 1.68
C HIS A 5 12.27 -25.46 2.62
N LYS A 6 12.47 -26.14 3.77
CA LYS A 6 11.35 -26.53 4.64
C LYS A 6 10.79 -25.39 5.51
N ASP A 7 11.57 -24.33 5.71
CA ASP A 7 11.23 -23.23 6.62
C ASP A 7 10.79 -21.93 5.94
N TRP A 8 10.79 -21.90 4.59
CA TRP A 8 10.26 -20.78 3.82
C TRP A 8 8.72 -20.75 3.85
N ILE A 9 8.13 -19.57 4.00
CA ILE A 9 6.70 -19.36 3.83
C ILE A 9 6.40 -18.25 2.84
N GLU A 10 5.27 -18.41 2.17
CA GLU A 10 4.49 -17.34 1.56
C GLU A 10 3.04 -17.62 1.95
N ALA A 11 2.57 -16.95 2.99
CA ALA A 11 1.27 -17.22 3.62
C ALA A 11 0.53 -15.92 3.89
N TYR A 12 -0.78 -15.94 3.71
CA TYR A 12 -1.67 -14.83 4.05
C TYR A 12 -2.56 -15.25 5.21
N ASP A 13 -2.32 -14.67 6.37
CA ASP A 13 -3.06 -14.96 7.60
C ASP A 13 -3.66 -13.67 8.17
N TYR A 14 -4.56 -13.80 9.14
CA TYR A 14 -5.11 -12.66 9.86
C TYR A 14 -4.47 -12.48 11.23
N VAL A 15 -4.25 -11.22 11.61
CA VAL A 15 -3.90 -10.80 12.97
C VAL A 15 -5.11 -10.13 13.58
N GLN A 16 -5.46 -10.50 14.81
CA GLN A 16 -6.56 -9.87 15.55
C GLN A 16 -6.26 -8.39 15.80
N GLY A 17 -7.16 -7.53 15.33
CA GLY A 17 -7.08 -6.09 15.50
C GLY A 17 -7.53 -5.62 16.87
N VAL A 18 -7.55 -4.29 17.06
CA VAL A 18 -8.16 -3.63 18.20
C VAL A 18 -9.69 -3.72 18.13
N GLN A 19 -10.37 -3.63 19.27
CA GLN A 19 -11.81 -3.46 19.26
C GLN A 19 -12.15 -2.06 18.77
N ALA A 20 -12.98 -1.99 17.73
CA ALA A 20 -13.52 -0.74 17.18
C ALA A 20 -14.98 -0.96 16.77
N ALA A 21 -15.66 0.09 16.33
CA ALA A 21 -17.05 0.00 15.88
C ALA A 21 -17.22 -1.04 14.75
N GLY A 22 -18.37 -1.69 14.70
CA GLY A 22 -18.70 -2.66 13.66
C GLY A 22 -18.57 -4.13 14.08
N PRO A 23 -18.88 -5.05 13.16
CA PRO A 23 -18.91 -6.48 13.42
C PRO A 23 -17.56 -7.08 13.86
N ALA A 24 -17.60 -8.13 14.69
CA ALA A 24 -16.41 -8.75 15.27
C ALA A 24 -15.51 -9.40 14.20
N GLU A 25 -16.11 -9.95 13.16
CA GLU A 25 -15.42 -10.56 12.01
C GLU A 25 -14.58 -9.57 11.20
N LEU A 26 -14.84 -8.27 11.33
CA LEU A 26 -14.04 -7.22 10.69
C LEU A 26 -12.90 -6.73 11.58
N GLN A 27 -12.80 -7.15 12.84
CA GLN A 27 -11.77 -6.70 13.79
C GLN A 27 -10.45 -7.46 13.63
N GLN A 28 -9.96 -7.55 12.41
CA GLN A 28 -8.73 -8.24 12.05
C GLN A 28 -8.06 -7.56 10.85
N VAL A 29 -6.78 -7.77 10.68
CA VAL A 29 -6.02 -7.28 9.52
C VAL A 29 -5.32 -8.44 8.83
N GLY A 30 -5.36 -8.44 7.50
CA GLY A 30 -4.69 -9.44 6.69
C GLY A 30 -3.19 -9.16 6.59
N VAL A 31 -2.37 -10.20 6.65
CA VAL A 31 -0.91 -10.09 6.61
C VAL A 31 -0.32 -11.13 5.67
N LEU A 32 0.29 -10.68 4.59
CA LEU A 32 1.11 -11.50 3.70
C LEU A 32 2.52 -11.63 4.28
N LYS A 33 2.92 -12.84 4.66
CA LYS A 33 4.23 -13.15 5.23
C LYS A 33 5.06 -13.93 4.22
N VAL A 34 6.21 -13.40 3.84
CA VAL A 34 7.13 -14.00 2.86
C VAL A 34 8.53 -14.11 3.45
N GLY A 35 9.14 -15.29 3.34
CA GLY A 35 10.49 -15.55 3.82
C GLY A 35 10.56 -16.65 4.88
N ARG A 36 11.72 -16.82 5.51
CA ARG A 36 11.91 -17.88 6.52
C ARG A 36 11.12 -17.62 7.81
N ARG A 37 10.51 -18.67 8.36
CA ARG A 37 9.77 -18.60 9.64
C ARG A 37 10.64 -18.18 10.83
N ASP A 38 11.92 -18.55 10.81
CA ASP A 38 12.88 -18.31 11.89
C ASP A 38 13.74 -17.05 11.69
N ALA A 39 13.48 -16.26 10.64
CA ALA A 39 14.22 -15.03 10.35
C ALA A 39 14.18 -14.09 11.56
N ARG A 40 15.33 -13.58 12.01
CA ARG A 40 15.40 -12.73 13.20
C ARG A 40 14.98 -11.28 12.95
N ARG A 41 14.86 -10.87 11.68
CA ARG A 41 14.35 -9.55 11.31
C ARG A 41 13.05 -9.68 10.53
N VAL A 42 12.09 -8.83 10.86
CA VAL A 42 10.84 -8.69 10.12
C VAL A 42 10.73 -7.27 9.58
N LEU A 43 10.59 -7.12 8.27
CA LEU A 43 10.17 -5.87 7.65
C LEU A 43 8.64 -5.89 7.52
N VAL A 44 7.94 -4.97 8.18
CA VAL A 44 6.50 -4.76 8.03
C VAL A 44 6.26 -3.61 7.06
N LEU A 45 5.44 -3.81 6.03
CA LEU A 45 5.18 -2.86 4.95
C LEU A 45 3.70 -2.48 4.85
N LEU A 46 3.46 -1.18 4.68
CA LEU A 46 2.17 -0.58 4.38
C LEU A 46 2.15 0.03 2.97
N GLY A 47 1.04 -0.19 2.26
CA GLY A 47 0.85 0.31 0.90
C GLY A 47 0.49 1.78 0.88
N GLY A 48 0.41 2.36 -0.32
CA GLY A 48 -0.14 3.71 -0.50
C GLY A 48 -1.63 3.77 -0.19
N ARG A 49 -2.26 4.90 -0.56
CA ARG A 49 -3.70 5.16 -0.36
C ARG A 49 -4.58 3.94 -0.66
N GLU A 50 -4.31 3.30 -1.79
CA GLU A 50 -5.06 2.15 -2.30
C GLU A 50 -4.22 0.86 -2.31
N GLY A 51 -2.99 0.90 -1.77
CA GLY A 51 -2.09 -0.26 -1.83
C GLY A 51 -2.45 -1.29 -0.76
N GLY A 52 -2.88 -2.47 -1.20
CA GLY A 52 -3.07 -3.64 -0.34
C GLY A 52 -1.81 -4.48 -0.20
N ALA A 53 -1.82 -5.49 0.66
CA ALA A 53 -0.67 -6.36 0.92
C ALA A 53 -0.13 -7.04 -0.34
N GLY A 54 -0.98 -7.31 -1.33
CA GLY A 54 -0.59 -7.94 -2.59
C GLY A 54 0.38 -7.10 -3.42
N VAL A 55 0.40 -5.78 -3.25
CA VAL A 55 1.29 -4.85 -3.97
C VAL A 55 2.76 -5.20 -3.69
N PHE A 56 3.05 -5.71 -2.49
CA PHE A 56 4.39 -6.03 -2.05
C PHE A 56 4.80 -7.46 -2.33
N ARG A 57 3.98 -8.32 -2.95
CA ARG A 57 4.33 -9.74 -3.11
C ARG A 57 5.68 -9.93 -3.80
N HIS A 58 5.90 -9.21 -4.91
CA HIS A 58 7.18 -9.23 -5.61
C HIS A 58 8.33 -8.69 -4.74
N THR A 59 8.15 -7.51 -4.16
CA THR A 59 9.12 -6.88 -3.24
C THR A 59 9.51 -7.81 -2.08
N ALA A 60 8.53 -8.45 -1.47
CA ALA A 60 8.69 -9.36 -0.34
C ALA A 60 9.49 -10.61 -0.74
N ARG A 61 9.15 -11.24 -1.87
CA ARG A 61 9.93 -12.36 -2.42
C ARG A 61 11.36 -11.96 -2.73
N ALA A 62 11.56 -10.82 -3.38
CA ALA A 62 12.89 -10.34 -3.77
C ALA A 62 13.78 -10.05 -2.55
N LEU A 63 13.27 -9.30 -1.56
CA LEU A 63 14.02 -8.96 -0.35
C LEU A 63 14.31 -10.19 0.51
N ALA A 64 13.32 -11.05 0.74
CA ALA A 64 13.50 -12.25 1.55
C ALA A 64 14.44 -13.27 0.88
N SER A 65 14.46 -13.34 -0.46
CA SER A 65 15.42 -14.19 -1.20
C SER A 65 16.84 -13.64 -1.15
N ALA A 66 16.99 -12.31 -0.99
CA ALA A 66 18.29 -11.66 -0.89
C ALA A 66 18.88 -11.71 0.54
N ALA A 67 18.14 -12.17 1.56
CA ALA A 67 18.63 -12.19 2.94
C ALA A 67 18.06 -13.36 3.75
N ASP A 68 18.95 -14.28 4.16
CA ASP A 68 18.57 -15.50 4.91
C ASP A 68 18.01 -15.25 6.32
N ASP A 69 18.07 -14.01 6.82
CA ASP A 69 17.63 -13.64 8.18
C ASP A 69 16.48 -12.61 8.16
N LEU A 70 15.81 -12.46 7.01
CA LEU A 70 14.72 -11.52 6.79
C LEU A 70 13.41 -12.25 6.45
N GLN A 71 12.33 -11.82 7.10
CA GLN A 71 10.97 -12.08 6.65
C GLN A 71 10.30 -10.73 6.34
N VAL A 72 9.47 -10.68 5.31
CA VAL A 72 8.72 -9.48 4.94
C VAL A 72 7.24 -9.74 5.17
N TRP A 73 6.60 -8.84 5.90
CA TRP A 73 5.18 -8.85 6.21
C TRP A 73 4.53 -7.64 5.53
N ALA A 74 3.57 -7.85 4.66
CA ALA A 74 2.78 -6.78 4.05
C ALA A 74 1.36 -6.82 4.60
N VAL A 75 0.83 -5.64 4.94
CA VAL A 75 -0.41 -5.51 5.72
C VAL A 75 -1.54 -4.97 4.85
N ASP A 76 -2.68 -5.65 4.87
CA ASP A 76 -3.95 -5.08 4.44
C ASP A 76 -4.54 -4.28 5.59
N ARG A 77 -5.00 -3.07 5.30
CA ARG A 77 -5.80 -2.30 6.26
C ARG A 77 -7.14 -3.01 6.51
N ARG A 78 -7.74 -2.74 7.68
CA ARG A 78 -8.94 -3.44 8.16
C ARG A 78 -10.10 -3.40 7.17
N GLU A 79 -10.29 -2.27 6.50
CA GLU A 79 -11.36 -2.04 5.54
C GLU A 79 -11.29 -2.96 4.32
N GLN A 80 -10.16 -3.63 4.06
CA GLN A 80 -10.10 -4.68 3.05
C GLN A 80 -11.01 -5.86 3.34
N ASN A 81 -11.37 -6.09 4.61
CA ASN A 81 -12.33 -7.13 4.99
C ASN A 81 -13.75 -6.85 4.49
N LEU A 82 -14.05 -5.63 4.05
CA LEU A 82 -15.33 -5.28 3.45
C LEU A 82 -15.42 -5.73 1.98
N ALA A 83 -14.30 -6.03 1.33
CA ALA A 83 -14.28 -6.42 -0.07
C ALA A 83 -14.93 -7.79 -0.29
N ASP A 84 -15.98 -7.84 -1.12
CA ASP A 84 -16.53 -9.09 -1.61
C ASP A 84 -15.65 -9.64 -2.74
N LEU A 85 -14.68 -10.46 -2.35
CA LEU A 85 -13.73 -11.11 -3.24
C LEU A 85 -14.22 -12.49 -3.71
N SER A 86 -15.49 -12.84 -3.45
CA SER A 86 -16.01 -14.18 -3.71
C SER A 86 -15.99 -14.56 -5.19
N GLY A 87 -16.33 -13.63 -6.07
CA GLY A 87 -16.28 -13.83 -7.53
C GLY A 87 -14.87 -14.14 -8.05
N PHE A 88 -13.83 -13.74 -7.32
CA PHE A 88 -12.44 -14.01 -7.68
C PHE A 88 -11.93 -15.39 -7.26
N ALA A 89 -12.73 -16.20 -6.56
CA ALA A 89 -12.38 -17.59 -6.22
C ALA A 89 -12.49 -18.56 -7.41
N ASP A 90 -13.27 -18.18 -8.44
CA ASP A 90 -13.59 -19.01 -9.62
C ASP A 90 -12.74 -18.63 -10.86
N THR A 91 -13.08 -19.07 -12.07
CA THR A 91 -12.35 -18.69 -13.31
C THR A 91 -12.47 -17.20 -13.65
N PRO A 92 -11.57 -16.62 -14.48
CA PRO A 92 -11.68 -15.23 -14.94
C PRO A 92 -13.04 -14.89 -15.58
N GLU A 93 -13.63 -15.82 -16.35
CA GLU A 93 -14.94 -15.66 -16.98
C GLU A 93 -16.07 -15.59 -15.95
N GLN A 94 -16.05 -16.50 -14.96
CA GLN A 94 -17.02 -16.49 -13.87
C GLN A 94 -16.90 -15.24 -13.00
N ALA A 95 -15.68 -14.77 -12.72
CA ALA A 95 -15.46 -13.51 -12.02
C ALA A 95 -16.04 -12.33 -12.83
N THR A 96 -15.80 -12.32 -14.14
CA THR A 96 -16.32 -11.28 -15.03
C THR A 96 -17.85 -11.24 -15.00
N GLU A 97 -18.50 -12.39 -15.09
CA GLU A 97 -19.96 -12.45 -15.00
C GLU A 97 -20.47 -12.06 -13.61
N TYR A 98 -19.77 -12.45 -12.55
CA TYR A 98 -20.14 -12.06 -11.20
C TYR A 98 -20.17 -10.53 -11.02
N TYR A 99 -19.05 -9.86 -11.34
CA TYR A 99 -18.88 -8.43 -11.08
C TYR A 99 -19.57 -7.54 -12.11
N LEU A 100 -19.59 -7.95 -13.38
CA LEU A 100 -20.10 -7.12 -14.48
C LEU A 100 -21.44 -7.60 -15.05
N GLY A 101 -21.93 -8.79 -14.67
CA GLY A 101 -23.22 -9.37 -15.11
C GLY A 101 -24.40 -9.10 -14.17
N GLY A 102 -24.18 -8.34 -13.08
CA GLY A 102 -25.23 -7.93 -12.15
C GLY A 102 -25.45 -8.87 -10.97
N HIS A 103 -24.54 -9.81 -10.72
CA HIS A 103 -24.59 -10.67 -9.53
C HIS A 103 -23.92 -10.04 -8.30
N TYR A 104 -22.89 -9.22 -8.51
CA TYR A 104 -22.18 -8.52 -7.45
C TYR A 104 -23.10 -7.54 -6.71
N ARG A 105 -23.11 -7.67 -5.39
CA ARG A 105 -23.82 -6.77 -4.48
C ARG A 105 -22.84 -5.76 -3.92
N VAL A 106 -23.01 -4.52 -4.34
CA VAL A 106 -22.23 -3.38 -3.88
C VAL A 106 -22.30 -3.26 -2.35
N GLN A 107 -21.18 -2.93 -1.73
CA GLN A 107 -21.15 -2.54 -0.34
C GLN A 107 -21.97 -1.27 -0.14
N ASP A 108 -23.08 -1.37 0.59
CA ASP A 108 -23.89 -0.21 0.96
C ASP A 108 -23.15 0.61 2.04
N PRO A 109 -22.81 1.88 1.79
CA PRO A 109 -22.19 2.74 2.79
C PRO A 109 -23.02 2.83 4.08
N ALA A 110 -24.35 2.78 4.00
CA ALA A 110 -25.21 2.81 5.17
C ALA A 110 -25.07 1.54 6.04
N ALA A 111 -24.83 0.39 5.41
CA ALA A 111 -24.54 -0.86 6.11
C ALA A 111 -23.13 -0.87 6.75
N SER A 112 -22.23 0.00 6.26
CA SER A 112 -20.87 0.18 6.78
C SER A 112 -20.67 1.50 7.54
N ALA A 113 -21.74 2.14 8.03
CA ALA A 113 -21.64 3.42 8.72
C ALA A 113 -20.70 3.39 9.94
N PHE A 114 -20.49 2.21 10.55
CA PHE A 114 -19.51 2.04 11.63
C PHE A 114 -18.06 2.34 11.20
N ALA A 115 -17.72 2.15 9.91
CA ALA A 115 -16.38 2.41 9.39
C ALA A 115 -16.06 3.91 9.32
N ALA A 116 -17.06 4.80 9.45
CA ALA A 116 -16.84 6.22 9.68
C ALA A 116 -16.01 6.52 10.95
N GLN A 117 -15.98 5.58 11.90
CA GLN A 117 -15.21 5.67 13.14
C GLN A 117 -13.82 5.02 13.03
N TRP A 118 -13.50 4.37 11.92
CA TRP A 118 -12.19 3.77 11.68
C TRP A 118 -11.25 4.83 11.12
N GLY A 119 -10.71 5.65 12.03
CA GLY A 119 -9.70 6.64 11.72
C GLY A 119 -8.28 6.14 11.88
N LEU A 120 -7.34 7.08 11.80
CA LEU A 120 -5.91 6.79 11.91
C LEU A 120 -5.57 6.08 13.23
N GLU A 121 -6.25 6.39 14.32
CA GLU A 121 -6.10 5.67 15.59
C GLU A 121 -6.36 4.17 15.45
N VAL A 122 -7.50 3.77 14.87
CA VAL A 122 -7.84 2.34 14.68
C VAL A 122 -6.80 1.67 13.78
N LEU A 123 -6.38 2.35 12.71
CA LEU A 123 -5.36 1.86 11.78
C LEU A 123 -4.02 1.62 12.50
N LEU A 124 -3.54 2.58 13.27
CA LEU A 124 -2.25 2.48 13.96
C LEU A 124 -2.29 1.47 15.12
N GLU A 125 -3.41 1.35 15.82
CA GLU A 125 -3.60 0.32 16.86
C GLU A 125 -3.63 -1.09 16.25
N ASP A 126 -4.28 -1.27 15.09
CA ASP A 126 -4.22 -2.53 14.34
C ASP A 126 -2.80 -2.86 13.87
N LEU A 127 -2.12 -1.86 13.30
CA LEU A 127 -0.73 -1.99 12.89
C LEU A 127 0.17 -2.38 14.06
N ARG A 128 -0.06 -1.81 15.25
CA ARG A 128 0.67 -2.18 16.47
C ARG A 128 0.48 -3.65 16.82
N ARG A 129 -0.72 -4.21 16.64
CA ARG A 129 -0.93 -5.67 16.82
C ARG A 129 -0.07 -6.49 15.86
N VAL A 130 0.07 -6.05 14.62
CA VAL A 130 0.94 -6.71 13.63
C VAL A 130 2.42 -6.57 14.01
N VAL A 131 2.87 -5.38 14.38
CA VAL A 131 4.26 -5.11 14.81
C VAL A 131 4.63 -5.96 16.04
N LEU A 132 3.76 -6.01 17.05
CA LEU A 132 4.00 -6.81 18.26
C LEU A 132 3.98 -8.32 17.97
N ALA A 133 3.11 -8.78 17.06
CA ALA A 133 3.11 -10.16 16.59
C ALA A 133 4.39 -10.50 15.82
N ALA A 134 4.88 -9.58 14.98
CA ALA A 134 6.13 -9.73 14.24
C ALA A 134 7.36 -9.76 15.16
N ALA A 135 7.35 -8.97 16.24
CA ALA A 135 8.42 -8.91 17.23
C ALA A 135 8.56 -10.21 18.04
N ASP A 136 7.49 -11.01 18.11
CA ASP A 136 7.47 -12.34 18.72
C ASP A 136 8.00 -12.34 20.17
N GLY A 137 7.49 -11.40 20.97
CA GLY A 137 7.93 -11.19 22.36
C GLY A 137 9.37 -10.68 22.49
N GLY A 138 9.87 -9.95 21.49
CA GLY A 138 11.22 -9.40 21.45
C GLY A 138 12.27 -10.35 20.88
N ARG A 139 11.88 -11.52 20.36
CA ARG A 139 12.82 -12.45 19.70
C ARG A 139 13.27 -11.98 18.32
N ARG A 140 12.52 -11.04 17.72
CA ARG A 140 12.75 -10.56 16.36
C ARG A 140 12.79 -9.03 16.33
N ASP A 141 13.73 -8.49 15.57
CA ASP A 141 13.82 -7.06 15.29
C ASP A 141 12.79 -6.67 14.22
N VAL A 142 11.96 -5.68 14.50
CA VAL A 142 10.94 -5.21 13.53
C VAL A 142 11.36 -3.89 12.90
N VAL A 143 11.42 -3.84 11.57
CA VAL A 143 11.53 -2.60 10.80
C VAL A 143 10.15 -2.30 10.25
N LEU A 144 9.64 -1.10 10.48
CA LEU A 144 8.37 -0.67 9.89
C LEU A 144 8.64 0.26 8.71
N GLY A 145 7.94 0.02 7.60
CA GLY A 145 8.04 0.88 6.45
C GLY A 145 6.76 0.95 5.65
N GLY A 146 6.81 1.77 4.61
CA GLY A 146 5.70 1.86 3.68
C GLY A 146 6.02 2.74 2.48
N VAL A 147 5.17 2.61 1.47
CA VAL A 147 5.25 3.34 0.20
C VAL A 147 4.14 4.37 0.15
N SER A 148 4.45 5.58 -0.31
CA SER A 148 3.49 6.69 -0.40
C SER A 148 2.87 6.98 0.97
N VAL A 149 1.54 7.03 1.05
CA VAL A 149 0.76 7.13 2.30
C VAL A 149 1.23 6.14 3.37
N GLY A 150 1.61 4.90 3.02
CA GLY A 150 2.16 3.94 3.98
C GLY A 150 3.47 4.41 4.62
N GLY A 151 4.25 5.24 3.92
CA GLY A 151 5.42 5.92 4.47
C GLY A 151 5.05 7.02 5.48
N SER A 152 3.95 7.75 5.24
CA SER A 152 3.37 8.66 6.25
C SER A 152 2.93 7.87 7.48
N GLU A 153 2.18 6.79 7.29
CA GLU A 153 1.69 5.93 8.39
C GLU A 153 2.85 5.35 9.22
N ALA A 154 3.96 4.95 8.59
CA ALA A 154 5.13 4.45 9.31
C ALA A 154 5.78 5.51 10.22
N LEU A 155 5.91 6.76 9.75
CA LEU A 155 6.41 7.87 10.57
C LEU A 155 5.41 8.24 11.66
N LEU A 156 4.12 8.29 11.33
CA LEU A 156 3.06 8.60 12.29
C LEU A 156 2.96 7.54 13.38
N TYR A 157 3.08 6.26 13.06
CA TYR A 157 3.21 5.17 14.03
C TYR A 157 4.36 5.45 14.99
N ALA A 158 5.54 5.79 14.47
CA ALA A 158 6.72 6.05 15.30
C ALA A 158 6.50 7.21 16.29
N ALA A 159 5.81 8.27 15.86
CA ALA A 159 5.48 9.43 16.68
C ALA A 159 4.25 9.23 17.58
N TRP A 160 3.46 8.19 17.37
CA TRP A 160 2.18 7.98 18.05
C TRP A 160 2.37 7.62 19.52
N ASP A 161 1.55 8.20 20.39
CA ASP A 161 1.43 7.82 21.79
C ASP A 161 0.37 6.73 21.94
N PHE A 162 0.82 5.50 22.17
CA PHE A 162 -0.05 4.38 22.53
C PHE A 162 -0.18 4.29 24.05
N ASP A 163 -0.95 5.23 24.61
CA ASP A 163 -1.26 5.34 26.04
C ASP A 163 0.01 5.42 26.92
N GLY A 164 0.87 6.37 26.61
CA GLY A 164 2.16 6.58 27.27
C GLY A 164 3.32 5.75 26.70
N THR A 165 3.06 4.88 25.72
CA THR A 165 4.13 4.13 25.02
C THR A 165 4.35 4.69 23.62
N PRO A 166 5.51 5.31 23.34
CA PRO A 166 5.84 5.75 22.00
C PRO A 166 5.97 4.59 21.02
N GLY A 167 5.38 4.71 19.82
CA GLY A 167 5.42 3.64 18.82
C GLY A 167 6.83 3.29 18.33
N TYR A 168 7.76 4.25 18.23
CA TYR A 168 9.14 3.96 17.81
C TYR A 168 9.85 2.96 18.75
N ARG A 169 9.40 2.82 20.00
CA ARG A 169 9.97 1.84 20.94
C ARG A 169 9.73 0.40 20.50
N ASP A 170 8.75 0.15 19.64
CA ASP A 170 8.48 -1.18 19.10
C ASP A 170 9.42 -1.54 17.92
N LEU A 171 10.21 -0.57 17.41
CA LEU A 171 10.89 -0.68 16.11
C LEU A 171 12.43 -0.68 16.21
N ALA A 172 13.09 -1.47 15.37
CA ALA A 172 14.53 -1.43 15.16
C ALA A 172 14.97 -0.44 14.07
N GLY A 173 14.03 0.05 13.25
CA GLY A 173 14.28 1.02 12.19
C GLY A 173 13.01 1.37 11.42
N LEU A 174 13.11 2.41 10.59
CA LEU A 174 12.04 2.90 9.72
C LEU A 174 12.48 2.87 8.25
N ALA A 175 11.54 2.62 7.33
CA ALA A 175 11.79 2.68 5.89
C ALA A 175 10.65 3.41 5.15
N VAL A 176 10.93 4.62 4.68
CA VAL A 176 9.93 5.51 4.04
C VAL A 176 10.24 5.63 2.55
N VAL A 177 9.25 5.41 1.69
CA VAL A 177 9.45 5.39 0.24
C VAL A 177 8.41 6.25 -0.45
N ASP A 178 8.83 7.25 -1.22
CA ASP A 178 7.93 8.16 -1.96
C ASP A 178 6.81 8.77 -1.13
N GLY A 179 7.05 8.99 0.17
CA GLY A 179 6.04 9.48 1.08
C GLY A 179 6.66 10.01 2.37
N GLY A 180 5.82 10.21 3.38
CA GLY A 180 6.24 10.76 4.66
C GLY A 180 5.36 11.92 5.11
N VAL A 181 5.95 12.85 5.84
CA VAL A 181 5.27 13.98 6.49
C VAL A 181 5.98 15.29 6.12
N LEU A 182 5.60 16.44 6.67
CA LEU A 182 6.27 17.72 6.43
C LEU A 182 6.41 18.05 4.92
N ASN A 183 5.29 18.03 4.19
CA ASN A 183 5.22 18.31 2.75
C ASN A 183 6.01 17.35 1.84
N ALA A 184 6.16 16.08 2.25
CA ALA A 184 6.83 15.03 1.47
C ALA A 184 6.27 14.80 0.04
N TYR A 185 5.06 15.30 -0.24
CA TYR A 185 4.35 15.13 -1.51
C TYR A 185 4.30 16.40 -2.38
N ALA A 186 4.82 17.53 -1.90
CA ALA A 186 4.68 18.82 -2.60
C ALA A 186 5.28 18.79 -4.01
N GLY A 187 6.39 18.07 -4.21
CA GLY A 187 7.00 17.94 -5.53
C GLY A 187 6.18 17.10 -6.52
N ALA A 188 5.19 16.35 -6.05
CA ALA A 188 4.19 15.69 -6.89
C ALA A 188 2.96 16.59 -7.16
N GLY A 189 3.00 17.86 -6.75
CA GLY A 189 1.87 18.80 -6.84
C GLY A 189 0.78 18.55 -5.80
N MET A 190 1.05 17.73 -4.78
CA MET A 190 0.13 17.42 -3.69
C MET A 190 0.53 18.20 -2.44
N GLU A 191 -0.18 19.29 -2.21
CA GLU A 191 -0.06 20.11 -1.00
C GLU A 191 -1.35 20.00 -0.19
N PHE A 192 -1.21 19.83 1.11
CA PHE A 192 -2.32 19.57 2.02
C PHE A 192 -2.44 20.73 3.00
N ASP A 193 -3.20 21.76 2.63
CA ASP A 193 -3.65 22.81 3.56
C ASP A 193 -5.12 22.55 3.90
N LEU A 194 -5.38 22.24 5.17
CA LEU A 194 -6.73 21.92 5.65
C LEU A 194 -7.12 22.85 6.80
N PRO A 195 -7.87 23.93 6.53
CA PRO A 195 -8.41 24.78 7.57
C PRO A 195 -9.34 24.02 8.51
N VAL A 196 -9.36 24.40 9.79
CA VAL A 196 -10.17 23.76 10.84
C VAL A 196 -11.65 23.67 10.47
N GLU A 197 -12.23 24.70 9.85
CA GLU A 197 -13.64 24.68 9.43
C GLU A 197 -13.90 23.70 8.27
N ALA A 198 -12.95 23.56 7.34
CA ALA A 198 -13.05 22.57 6.28
C ALA A 198 -12.94 21.14 6.84
N ALA A 199 -12.07 20.92 7.84
CA ALA A 199 -11.97 19.65 8.54
C ALA A 199 -13.27 19.27 9.27
N LYS A 200 -13.92 20.23 9.97
CA LYS A 200 -15.23 20.02 10.60
C LYS A 200 -16.31 19.65 9.57
N GLY A 201 -16.31 20.32 8.41
CA GLY A 201 -17.22 20.01 7.31
C GLY A 201 -16.99 18.60 6.75
N TRP A 202 -15.74 18.20 6.57
CA TRP A 202 -15.40 16.85 6.11
C TRP A 202 -15.79 15.78 7.14
N LEU A 203 -15.51 16.03 8.43
CA LEU A 203 -15.94 15.14 9.51
C LEU A 203 -17.47 14.98 9.56
N ALA A 204 -18.22 16.07 9.43
CA ALA A 204 -19.68 16.02 9.37
C ALA A 204 -20.20 15.26 8.13
N ALA A 205 -19.52 15.37 6.99
CA ALA A 205 -19.84 14.59 5.80
C ALA A 205 -19.62 13.08 6.04
N ILE A 206 -18.50 12.72 6.68
CA ILE A 206 -18.20 11.32 7.07
C ILE A 206 -19.29 10.78 8.02
N GLU A 207 -19.64 11.54 9.05
CA GLU A 207 -20.68 11.18 10.03
C GLU A 207 -22.08 11.04 9.41
N SER A 208 -22.34 11.73 8.29
CA SER A 208 -23.59 11.64 7.53
C SER A 208 -23.58 10.61 6.41
N GLY A 209 -22.50 9.83 6.26
CA GLY A 209 -22.45 8.66 5.39
C GLY A 209 -21.44 8.72 4.25
N ALA A 210 -20.62 9.77 4.14
CA ALA A 210 -19.49 9.82 3.20
C ALA A 210 -18.31 8.95 3.69
N VAL A 211 -18.55 7.66 3.91
CA VAL A 211 -17.59 6.73 4.53
C VAL A 211 -16.39 6.44 3.62
N PHE A 212 -16.67 6.16 2.35
CA PHE A 212 -15.67 5.79 1.36
C PHE A 212 -15.44 6.95 0.39
N GLU A 213 -14.19 7.13 -0.04
CA GLU A 213 -13.89 7.97 -1.21
C GLU A 213 -13.93 7.13 -2.50
N ASP A 214 -14.16 7.79 -3.63
CA ASP A 214 -14.26 7.19 -4.95
C ASP A 214 -13.38 7.91 -5.99
N PHE A 215 -12.39 8.68 -5.54
CA PHE A 215 -11.61 9.60 -6.36
C PHE A 215 -10.94 8.91 -7.54
N THR A 216 -10.28 7.76 -7.33
CA THR A 216 -9.59 7.08 -8.42
C THR A 216 -10.57 6.48 -9.40
N SER A 217 -11.65 5.85 -8.92
CA SER A 217 -12.69 5.27 -9.77
C SER A 217 -13.34 6.34 -10.65
N THR A 218 -13.69 7.49 -10.08
CA THR A 218 -14.33 8.60 -10.79
C THR A 218 -13.37 9.33 -11.74
N THR A 219 -12.16 9.65 -11.27
CA THR A 219 -11.15 10.38 -12.07
C THR A 219 -10.64 9.57 -13.24
N THR A 220 -10.47 8.25 -13.06
CA THR A 220 -10.11 7.37 -14.18
C THR A 220 -11.29 7.10 -15.11
N GLY A 221 -12.54 7.34 -14.69
CA GLY A 221 -13.73 6.98 -15.46
C GLY A 221 -14.00 5.47 -15.47
N LEU A 222 -13.39 4.70 -14.56
CA LEU A 222 -13.62 3.26 -14.39
C LEU A 222 -14.87 2.94 -13.58
N GLY A 223 -15.52 3.95 -13.02
CA GLY A 223 -16.84 3.85 -12.41
C GLY A 223 -17.09 4.98 -11.43
N THR A 224 -18.22 4.93 -10.73
CA THR A 224 -18.61 5.92 -9.73
C THR A 224 -18.75 5.32 -8.34
N ARG A 225 -18.19 4.11 -8.13
CA ARG A 225 -18.20 3.43 -6.83
C ARG A 225 -16.76 3.30 -6.35
N PRO A 226 -16.52 3.34 -5.03
CA PRO A 226 -15.17 3.23 -4.46
C PRO A 226 -14.34 2.10 -5.09
N GLU A 227 -14.91 0.91 -5.20
CA GLU A 227 -14.22 -0.30 -5.62
C GLU A 227 -14.08 -0.47 -7.16
N SER A 228 -14.69 0.40 -7.96
CA SER A 228 -14.87 0.15 -9.41
C SER A 228 -13.54 -0.02 -10.14
N ALA A 229 -12.57 0.87 -9.90
CA ALA A 229 -11.23 0.75 -10.46
C ALA A 229 -10.56 -0.58 -10.04
N ALA A 230 -10.58 -0.90 -8.75
CA ALA A 230 -9.97 -2.14 -8.23
C ALA A 230 -10.54 -3.39 -8.92
N VAL A 231 -11.86 -3.46 -9.08
CA VAL A 231 -12.54 -4.57 -9.78
C VAL A 231 -12.09 -4.68 -11.24
N TRP A 232 -12.01 -3.56 -11.97
CA TRP A 232 -11.56 -3.57 -13.37
C TRP A 232 -10.12 -4.05 -13.52
N PHE A 233 -9.21 -3.51 -12.71
CA PHE A 233 -7.80 -3.90 -12.77
C PHE A 233 -7.62 -5.37 -12.37
N GLN A 234 -8.33 -5.86 -11.36
CA GLN A 234 -8.26 -7.25 -10.93
C GLN A 234 -8.83 -8.20 -12.00
N LEU A 235 -9.96 -7.88 -12.62
CA LEU A 235 -10.51 -8.66 -13.74
C LEU A 235 -9.54 -8.70 -14.93
N ALA A 236 -9.00 -7.54 -15.35
CA ALA A 236 -8.06 -7.46 -16.46
C ALA A 236 -6.78 -8.25 -16.18
N ALA A 237 -6.23 -8.15 -14.97
CA ALA A 237 -5.06 -8.91 -14.55
C ALA A 237 -5.31 -10.43 -14.59
N ARG A 238 -6.50 -10.90 -14.15
CA ARG A 238 -6.85 -12.32 -14.18
C ARG A 238 -6.92 -12.88 -15.59
N HIS A 239 -7.52 -12.14 -16.52
CA HIS A 239 -7.53 -12.51 -17.94
C HIS A 239 -6.14 -12.51 -18.54
N ALA A 240 -5.33 -11.49 -18.23
CA ALA A 240 -3.94 -11.40 -18.70
C ALA A 240 -3.05 -12.54 -18.20
N LEU A 241 -3.28 -13.07 -16.99
CA LEU A 241 -2.56 -14.25 -16.49
C LEU A 241 -3.07 -15.57 -17.06
N ALA A 242 -4.37 -15.68 -17.33
CA ALA A 242 -4.98 -16.92 -17.77
C ALA A 242 -4.73 -17.21 -19.25
N ASP A 243 -4.86 -16.19 -20.11
CA ASP A 243 -4.65 -16.29 -21.55
C ASP A 243 -4.10 -14.95 -22.10
N PRO A 244 -2.79 -14.66 -21.91
CA PRO A 244 -2.21 -13.35 -22.23
C PRO A 244 -2.35 -12.97 -23.70
N ASP A 245 -2.18 -13.94 -24.61
CA ASP A 245 -2.19 -13.75 -26.06
C ASP A 245 -3.60 -13.89 -26.67
N GLY A 246 -4.56 -14.37 -25.88
CA GLY A 246 -5.96 -14.48 -26.29
C GLY A 246 -6.62 -13.10 -26.51
N PRO A 247 -7.70 -13.03 -27.30
CA PRO A 247 -8.45 -11.79 -27.50
C PRO A 247 -8.91 -11.18 -26.17
N ALA A 248 -8.79 -9.86 -26.04
CA ALA A 248 -9.17 -9.12 -24.84
C ALA A 248 -10.67 -9.27 -24.52
N VAL A 249 -11.00 -10.16 -23.57
CA VAL A 249 -12.40 -10.49 -23.19
C VAL A 249 -13.17 -9.28 -22.68
N LEU A 250 -12.45 -8.32 -22.07
CA LEU A 250 -13.05 -7.12 -21.49
C LEU A 250 -13.07 -5.91 -22.44
N ALA A 251 -12.48 -6.00 -23.65
CA ALA A 251 -12.31 -4.84 -24.53
C ALA A 251 -13.62 -4.12 -24.87
N ASP A 252 -14.72 -4.86 -25.08
CA ASP A 252 -16.04 -4.25 -25.35
C ASP A 252 -16.81 -3.89 -24.08
N ARG A 253 -16.35 -4.36 -22.91
CA ARG A 253 -17.02 -4.16 -21.61
C ARG A 253 -16.45 -2.98 -20.83
N VAL A 254 -15.17 -2.64 -21.01
CA VAL A 254 -14.56 -1.47 -20.37
C VAL A 254 -15.32 -0.19 -20.75
N PRO A 255 -15.29 0.85 -19.90
CA PRO A 255 -15.92 2.13 -20.21
C PRO A 255 -15.43 2.69 -21.55
N GLU A 256 -16.28 3.44 -22.23
CA GLU A 256 -16.04 3.92 -23.59
C GLU A 256 -14.71 4.64 -23.77
N ALA A 257 -14.28 5.42 -22.77
CA ALA A 257 -13.00 6.13 -22.77
C ALA A 257 -11.76 5.21 -22.84
N PHE A 258 -11.89 3.93 -22.49
CA PHE A 258 -10.81 2.94 -22.54
C PHE A 258 -10.86 2.02 -23.76
N ARG A 259 -11.97 2.02 -24.50
CA ARG A 259 -12.13 1.18 -25.69
C ARG A 259 -11.18 1.60 -26.81
N THR A 260 -10.82 0.66 -27.65
CA THR A 260 -9.96 0.88 -28.82
C THR A 260 -10.61 0.35 -30.07
N ASP A 261 -10.39 1.02 -31.20
CA ASP A 261 -10.81 0.52 -32.52
C ASP A 261 -9.96 -0.69 -32.97
N GLY A 262 -8.75 -0.82 -32.44
CA GLY A 262 -7.82 -1.92 -32.71
C GLY A 262 -8.12 -3.17 -31.87
N LYS A 263 -7.71 -4.34 -32.40
CA LYS A 263 -7.71 -5.58 -31.64
C LYS A 263 -6.76 -5.45 -30.46
N LEU A 264 -7.12 -6.04 -29.32
CA LEU A 264 -6.26 -6.16 -28.16
C LEU A 264 -6.23 -7.62 -27.72
N THR A 265 -5.09 -8.03 -27.18
CA THR A 265 -4.96 -9.25 -26.37
C THR A 265 -5.28 -8.95 -24.90
N ASN A 266 -5.52 -9.96 -24.06
CA ASN A 266 -5.74 -9.73 -22.62
C ASN A 266 -4.54 -9.04 -21.96
N ALA A 267 -3.31 -9.45 -22.31
CA ALA A 267 -2.09 -8.78 -21.85
C ALA A 267 -2.00 -7.36 -22.42
N GLY A 268 -2.35 -7.14 -23.68
CA GLY A 268 -2.41 -5.81 -24.29
C GLY A 268 -3.36 -4.87 -23.55
N LEU A 269 -4.57 -5.32 -23.21
CA LEU A 269 -5.53 -4.52 -22.45
C LEU A 269 -5.01 -4.18 -21.05
N PHE A 270 -4.52 -5.17 -20.29
CA PHE A 270 -3.99 -4.91 -18.96
C PHE A 270 -2.74 -4.02 -18.99
N GLY A 271 -1.83 -4.25 -19.94
CA GLY A 271 -0.65 -3.42 -20.17
C GLY A 271 -0.99 -1.95 -20.38
N ARG A 272 -2.01 -1.66 -21.20
CA ARG A 272 -2.51 -0.28 -21.37
C ARG A 272 -3.03 0.35 -20.08
N LEU A 273 -3.72 -0.41 -19.22
CA LEU A 273 -4.26 0.11 -17.96
C LEU A 273 -3.15 0.54 -16.99
N VAL A 274 -1.99 -0.13 -17.03
CA VAL A 274 -0.86 0.14 -16.14
C VAL A 274 0.27 0.93 -16.81
N ASP A 275 0.10 1.36 -18.05
CA ASP A 275 1.16 2.03 -18.82
C ASP A 275 1.48 3.43 -18.27
N ALA A 276 2.76 3.70 -18.02
CA ALA A 276 3.26 5.01 -17.61
C ALA A 276 3.08 6.12 -18.67
N ALA A 277 2.77 5.79 -19.93
CA ALA A 277 2.34 6.79 -20.90
C ALA A 277 1.07 7.56 -20.45
N HIS A 278 0.27 6.95 -19.56
CA HIS A 278 -0.88 7.57 -18.90
C HIS A 278 -0.65 7.60 -17.38
N ALA A 279 0.44 8.27 -16.97
CA ALA A 279 0.96 8.22 -15.61
C ALA A 279 -0.10 8.55 -14.54
N HIS A 280 -0.32 7.59 -13.65
CA HIS A 280 -1.08 7.74 -12.41
C HIS A 280 -0.32 7.05 -11.27
N PRO A 281 -0.15 7.72 -10.11
CA PRO A 281 0.68 7.18 -9.02
C PRO A 281 0.18 5.84 -8.50
N SER A 282 -1.13 5.55 -8.50
CA SER A 282 -1.65 4.30 -7.92
C SER A 282 -1.31 3.01 -8.69
N TYR A 283 -0.97 3.07 -9.98
CA TYR A 283 -0.85 1.84 -10.79
C TYR A 283 0.10 1.88 -11.99
N SER A 284 0.56 3.06 -12.41
CA SER A 284 1.39 3.15 -13.60
C SER A 284 2.81 2.66 -13.36
N VAL A 285 3.28 1.79 -14.26
CA VAL A 285 4.63 1.20 -14.29
C VAL A 285 5.26 1.38 -15.67
N GLN A 286 6.58 1.28 -15.74
CA GLN A 286 7.30 1.12 -17.00
C GLN A 286 7.44 -0.37 -17.31
N ALA A 287 6.40 -0.94 -17.94
CA ALA A 287 6.31 -2.38 -18.22
C ALA A 287 6.45 -2.76 -19.70
N GLY A 288 6.52 -1.80 -20.62
CA GLY A 288 6.61 -2.08 -22.05
C GLY A 288 5.73 -1.16 -22.90
N HIS A 289 5.22 -1.71 -24.00
CA HIS A 289 4.35 -1.02 -24.93
C HIS A 289 3.47 -2.01 -25.70
N LEU A 290 2.43 -1.50 -26.35
CA LEU A 290 1.68 -2.26 -27.34
C LEU A 290 2.43 -2.34 -28.68
N ASP A 291 2.35 -3.48 -29.34
CA ASP A 291 2.70 -3.61 -30.76
C ASP A 291 1.48 -3.38 -31.68
N ASP A 292 1.73 -3.37 -33.00
CA ASP A 292 0.71 -3.15 -34.03
C ASP A 292 -0.39 -4.24 -34.06
N SER A 293 -0.16 -5.39 -33.41
CA SER A 293 -1.15 -6.47 -33.31
C SER A 293 -2.10 -6.32 -32.12
N GLY A 294 -1.81 -5.37 -31.20
CA GLY A 294 -2.50 -5.23 -29.92
C GLY A 294 -1.98 -6.18 -28.83
N SER A 295 -0.81 -6.76 -29.04
CA SER A 295 -0.10 -7.58 -28.04
C SER A 295 0.79 -6.68 -27.18
N TRP A 296 1.02 -7.09 -25.93
CA TRP A 296 1.97 -6.39 -25.07
C TRP A 296 3.39 -6.91 -25.30
N VAL A 297 4.33 -5.98 -25.50
CA VAL A 297 5.76 -6.27 -25.56
C VAL A 297 6.40 -5.73 -24.30
N ASP A 298 6.82 -6.64 -23.42
CA ASP A 298 7.53 -6.30 -22.18
C ASP A 298 8.76 -5.43 -22.48
N GLY A 299 8.94 -4.38 -21.68
CA GLY A 299 10.08 -3.47 -21.75
C GLY A 299 10.24 -2.68 -20.46
N GLY A 300 11.42 -2.09 -20.25
CA GLY A 300 11.70 -1.32 -19.04
C GLY A 300 12.00 -2.15 -17.79
N PRO A 301 11.97 -1.51 -16.60
CA PRO A 301 12.35 -2.11 -15.33
C PRO A 301 11.32 -3.10 -14.78
N THR A 302 10.04 -2.98 -15.16
CA THR A 302 8.95 -3.82 -14.64
C THR A 302 8.49 -4.83 -15.70
N ARG A 303 8.11 -6.04 -15.29
CA ARG A 303 7.51 -7.05 -16.19
C ARG A 303 5.99 -7.00 -16.02
N LEU A 304 5.22 -7.01 -17.12
CA LEU A 304 3.76 -6.93 -17.02
C LEU A 304 3.19 -8.09 -16.20
N HIS A 305 3.76 -9.29 -16.37
CA HIS A 305 3.38 -10.47 -15.59
C HIS A 305 3.48 -10.25 -14.07
N THR A 306 4.52 -9.55 -13.59
CA THR A 306 4.69 -9.29 -12.15
C THR A 306 3.56 -8.43 -11.60
N VAL A 307 3.14 -7.41 -12.35
CA VAL A 307 2.03 -6.54 -11.98
C VAL A 307 0.71 -7.32 -12.06
N ALA A 308 0.52 -8.12 -13.12
CA ALA A 308 -0.66 -8.95 -13.27
C ALA A 308 -0.81 -9.95 -12.11
N GLU A 309 0.28 -10.59 -11.67
CA GLU A 309 0.27 -11.51 -10.51
C GLU A 309 -0.19 -10.82 -9.22
N ALA A 310 0.30 -9.60 -8.97
CA ALA A 310 -0.07 -8.84 -7.78
C ALA A 310 -1.54 -8.42 -7.81
N PHE A 311 -2.04 -7.98 -8.96
CA PHE A 311 -3.41 -7.51 -9.12
C PHE A 311 -4.44 -8.64 -9.22
N ALA A 312 -4.08 -9.79 -9.80
CA ALA A 312 -5.03 -10.88 -10.07
C ALA A 312 -5.48 -11.66 -8.83
N GLY A 313 -4.64 -11.71 -7.78
CA GLY A 313 -4.88 -12.57 -6.62
C GLY A 313 -6.21 -12.25 -5.94
N PRO A 314 -7.08 -13.24 -5.62
CA PRO A 314 -8.24 -12.96 -4.79
C PRO A 314 -7.80 -12.52 -3.40
N ARG A 315 -6.76 -13.15 -2.81
CA ARG A 315 -6.18 -12.76 -1.51
C ARG A 315 -4.68 -13.04 -1.42
N PRO A 316 -3.86 -12.09 -0.94
CA PRO A 316 -4.16 -10.66 -0.93
C PRO A 316 -4.22 -10.11 -2.36
N GLY A 317 -5.09 -9.13 -2.60
CA GLY A 317 -5.07 -8.31 -3.80
C GLY A 317 -4.06 -7.15 -3.65
N ALA A 318 -3.59 -6.59 -4.77
CA ALA A 318 -2.70 -5.42 -4.74
C ALA A 318 -3.43 -4.10 -4.43
N TRP A 319 -4.74 -4.05 -4.65
CA TRP A 319 -5.53 -2.83 -4.54
C TRP A 319 -6.64 -2.97 -3.50
N LEU A 320 -6.70 -2.01 -2.56
CA LEU A 320 -7.74 -1.91 -1.55
C LEU A 320 -9.03 -1.36 -2.14
N TRP A 321 -10.15 -2.08 -1.98
CA TRP A 321 -11.41 -1.71 -2.63
C TRP A 321 -12.07 -0.47 -2.03
N TYR A 322 -11.81 -0.25 -0.74
CA TYR A 322 -12.43 0.83 0.02
C TYR A 322 -11.32 1.61 0.70
N THR A 323 -11.16 2.88 0.32
CA THR A 323 -10.35 3.85 1.08
C THR A 323 -11.30 4.63 1.98
N LEU A 324 -10.98 4.74 3.26
CA LEU A 324 -11.83 5.44 4.23
C LEU A 324 -11.55 6.94 4.24
N ASN A 325 -12.61 7.76 4.06
CA ASN A 325 -12.50 9.21 4.22
C ASN A 325 -12.00 9.62 5.61
N ARG A 326 -12.34 8.86 6.65
CA ARG A 326 -11.88 9.15 8.01
C ARG A 326 -10.36 9.02 8.15
N VAL A 327 -9.76 7.97 7.58
CA VAL A 327 -8.29 7.82 7.56
C VAL A 327 -7.65 8.95 6.75
N MET A 328 -8.20 9.30 5.59
CA MET A 328 -7.67 10.38 4.75
C MET A 328 -7.70 11.75 5.46
N LEU A 329 -8.81 12.07 6.13
CA LEU A 329 -8.91 13.28 6.95
C LEU A 329 -7.85 13.31 8.05
N ASP A 330 -7.71 12.22 8.81
CA ASP A 330 -6.75 12.14 9.91
C ASP A 330 -5.29 12.22 9.41
N LEU A 331 -4.98 11.62 8.25
CA LEU A 331 -3.64 11.70 7.62
C LEU A 331 -3.29 13.13 7.21
N VAL A 332 -4.22 13.85 6.57
CA VAL A 332 -4.05 15.26 6.20
C VAL A 332 -3.83 16.11 7.46
N ALA A 333 -4.62 15.87 8.50
CA ALA A 333 -4.49 16.56 9.78
C ALA A 333 -3.17 16.28 10.51
N ALA A 334 -2.56 15.13 10.26
CA ALA A 334 -1.31 14.70 10.87
C ALA A 334 -0.06 15.09 10.07
N ILE A 335 -0.21 15.63 8.85
CA ILE A 335 0.90 15.81 7.89
C ILE A 335 1.99 16.76 8.41
N ASP A 336 1.63 17.69 9.28
CA ASP A 336 2.53 18.63 9.96
C ASP A 336 3.48 17.96 10.97
N PHE A 337 3.25 16.68 11.28
CA PHE A 337 4.07 15.85 12.16
C PHE A 337 4.33 16.42 13.56
N LYS A 338 3.35 17.17 14.07
CA LYS A 338 3.34 17.77 15.41
C LYS A 338 1.90 17.92 15.86
N GLU A 339 1.72 18.19 17.15
CA GLU A 339 0.41 18.56 17.66
C GLU A 339 -0.02 19.93 17.12
N THR A 340 -1.22 20.00 16.53
CA THR A 340 -1.85 21.20 16.00
C THR A 340 -3.26 21.35 16.58
N GLU A 341 -3.92 22.49 16.32
CA GLU A 341 -5.35 22.62 16.63
C GLU A 341 -6.18 21.54 15.92
N LEU A 342 -5.84 21.26 14.66
CA LEU A 342 -6.51 20.26 13.85
C LEU A 342 -6.27 18.83 14.36
N SER A 343 -5.03 18.48 14.70
CA SER A 343 -4.72 17.16 15.26
C SER A 343 -5.42 16.94 16.60
N ARG A 344 -5.52 17.99 17.45
CA ARG A 344 -6.30 17.94 18.70
C ARG A 344 -7.80 17.80 18.48
N LEU A 345 -8.37 18.50 17.50
CA LEU A 345 -9.78 18.38 17.15
C LEU A 345 -10.14 16.93 16.80
N LEU A 346 -9.25 16.23 16.10
CA LEU A 346 -9.47 14.85 15.64
C LEU A 346 -8.95 13.78 16.61
N GLY A 347 -8.35 14.18 17.74
CA GLY A 347 -7.86 13.26 18.77
C GLY A 347 -6.56 12.52 18.40
N LEU A 348 -5.73 13.10 17.53
CA LEU A 348 -4.49 12.47 17.05
C LEU A 348 -3.35 12.61 18.08
N ARG A 349 -2.63 11.52 18.34
CA ARG A 349 -1.70 11.38 19.47
C ARG A 349 -0.22 11.50 19.06
N LEU A 350 0.19 12.62 18.45
CA LEU A 350 1.53 12.81 17.85
C LEU A 350 2.63 13.28 18.81
N ALA A 351 2.55 12.90 20.09
CA ALA A 351 3.38 13.49 21.16
C ALA A 351 4.88 13.15 21.09
N HIS A 352 5.28 12.12 20.32
CA HIS A 352 6.64 11.56 20.38
C HIS A 352 7.50 11.82 19.15
N ALA A 353 7.07 12.69 18.23
CA ALA A 353 7.80 13.00 17.00
C ALA A 353 9.28 13.36 17.26
N GLU A 354 9.56 14.29 18.18
CA GLU A 354 10.93 14.74 18.51
C GLU A 354 11.79 13.68 19.22
N ALA A 355 11.17 12.61 19.74
CA ALA A 355 11.83 11.59 20.55
C ALA A 355 12.25 10.35 19.75
N ILE A 356 11.86 10.22 18.48
CA ILE A 356 12.17 9.05 17.65
C ILE A 356 13.69 8.86 17.58
N ASP A 357 14.17 7.69 18.00
CA ASP A 357 15.60 7.39 18.16
C ASP A 357 16.07 6.14 17.37
N VAL A 358 15.31 5.76 16.35
CA VAL A 358 15.62 4.61 15.47
C VAL A 358 16.13 5.08 14.10
N PRO A 359 17.03 4.33 13.43
CA PRO A 359 17.53 4.70 12.11
C PRO A 359 16.41 4.83 11.06
N LEU A 360 16.56 5.78 10.14
CA LEU A 360 15.58 6.06 9.08
C LEU A 360 16.21 5.79 7.70
N TYR A 361 15.62 4.86 6.95
CA TYR A 361 15.85 4.69 5.53
C TYR A 361 14.83 5.51 4.73
N THR A 362 15.28 6.17 3.66
CA THR A 362 14.41 6.88 2.74
C THR A 362 14.77 6.60 1.29
N PHE A 363 13.77 6.31 0.47
CA PHE A 363 13.91 6.19 -0.98
C PHE A 363 12.93 7.11 -1.70
N GLN A 364 13.34 7.64 -2.85
CA GLN A 364 12.54 8.51 -3.67
C GLN A 364 12.72 8.18 -5.16
N SER A 365 11.61 7.95 -5.84
CA SER A 365 11.50 7.78 -7.28
C SER A 365 11.33 9.15 -7.97
N GLY A 366 10.92 9.15 -9.24
CA GLY A 366 10.56 10.37 -9.95
C GLY A 366 9.31 11.08 -9.41
N LEU A 367 8.51 10.45 -8.54
CA LEU A 367 7.20 10.98 -8.13
C LEU A 367 7.27 12.35 -7.45
N THR A 368 8.05 12.46 -6.37
CA THR A 368 7.96 13.60 -5.44
C THR A 368 9.02 14.66 -5.71
N ASN A 369 9.77 14.55 -6.81
CA ASN A 369 10.81 15.51 -7.22
C ASN A 369 11.75 15.92 -6.06
N GLY A 370 12.11 14.95 -5.22
CA GLY A 370 13.04 15.12 -4.09
C GLY A 370 12.40 15.55 -2.75
N THR A 371 11.14 16.00 -2.74
CA THR A 371 10.49 16.53 -1.51
C THR A 371 10.35 15.49 -0.41
N THR A 372 10.17 14.20 -0.74
CA THR A 372 10.23 13.08 0.23
C THR A 372 11.52 13.07 1.07
N GLY A 373 12.66 13.38 0.44
CA GLY A 373 13.97 13.34 1.11
C GLY A 373 14.24 14.59 1.91
N GLN A 374 13.75 15.73 1.43
CA GLN A 374 13.76 16.98 2.19
C GLN A 374 12.94 16.82 3.48
N ALA A 375 11.75 16.21 3.38
CA ALA A 375 10.91 15.85 4.50
C ALA A 375 11.63 14.89 5.47
N ALA A 376 12.22 13.79 4.98
CA ALA A 376 12.96 12.85 5.82
C ALA A 376 14.15 13.51 6.55
N ALA A 377 14.87 14.42 5.88
CA ALA A 377 15.93 15.20 6.48
C ALA A 377 15.40 16.16 7.57
N ALA A 378 14.25 16.79 7.34
CA ALA A 378 13.60 17.65 8.33
C ALA A 378 13.13 16.86 9.56
N VAL A 379 12.51 15.69 9.37
CA VAL A 379 12.15 14.77 10.46
C VAL A 379 13.40 14.36 11.25
N THR A 380 14.47 13.97 10.56
CA THR A 380 15.75 13.58 11.19
C THR A 380 16.32 14.72 12.02
N ALA A 381 16.34 15.94 11.49
CA ALA A 381 16.87 17.12 12.18
C ALA A 381 16.03 17.54 13.40
N ALA A 382 14.73 17.27 13.37
CA ALA A 382 13.80 17.59 14.47
C ALA A 382 13.66 16.47 15.51
N SER A 383 14.29 15.31 15.29
CA SER A 383 14.15 14.12 16.13
C SER A 383 15.51 13.63 16.65
N ARG A 384 15.52 12.52 17.40
CA ARG A 384 16.75 11.87 17.89
C ARG A 384 17.24 10.76 16.95
N ILE A 385 16.82 10.79 15.69
CA ILE A 385 17.15 9.77 14.71
C ILE A 385 18.66 9.73 14.53
N PRO A 386 19.33 8.59 14.79
CA PRO A 386 20.79 8.52 14.81
C PRO A 386 21.42 8.58 13.42
N GLU A 387 20.68 8.13 12.40
CA GLU A 387 21.16 8.06 11.02
C GLU A 387 19.99 8.14 10.03
N LEU A 388 20.21 8.89 8.94
CA LEU A 388 19.36 8.93 7.75
C LEU A 388 20.12 8.30 6.57
N SER A 389 19.60 7.20 6.04
CA SER A 389 20.07 6.60 4.78
C SER A 389 19.14 7.00 3.64
N LEU A 390 19.54 8.02 2.86
CA LEU A 390 18.73 8.59 1.78
C LEU A 390 19.24 8.15 0.40
N PHE A 391 18.34 7.59 -0.40
CA PHE A 391 18.60 7.13 -1.76
C PHE A 391 17.55 7.65 -2.74
N CYS A 392 17.91 7.71 -4.02
CA CYS A 392 17.06 8.24 -5.08
C CYS A 392 17.29 7.47 -6.39
N ASP A 393 16.21 7.26 -7.14
CA ASP A 393 16.23 6.83 -8.54
C ASP A 393 15.07 7.48 -9.32
N PRO A 394 15.29 8.64 -9.96
CA PRO A 394 14.22 9.36 -10.66
C PRO A 394 13.78 8.67 -11.96
N ALA A 395 14.48 7.62 -12.41
CA ALA A 395 14.10 6.88 -13.60
C ALA A 395 12.93 5.91 -13.34
N LEU A 396 12.73 5.50 -12.08
CA LEU A 396 11.61 4.66 -11.68
C LEU A 396 10.33 5.50 -11.55
N THR A 397 9.21 4.96 -12.01
CA THR A 397 7.90 5.45 -11.58
C THR A 397 7.64 5.07 -10.13
N HIS A 398 6.59 5.66 -9.56
CA HIS A 398 6.17 5.35 -8.20
C HIS A 398 5.87 3.86 -7.98
N GLN A 399 5.26 3.17 -8.96
CA GLN A 399 4.94 1.74 -8.82
C GLN A 399 6.07 0.82 -9.29
N ASP A 400 7.00 1.29 -10.14
CA ASP A 400 8.20 0.50 -10.45
C ASP A 400 8.99 0.17 -9.19
N VAL A 401 8.97 1.06 -8.18
CA VAL A 401 9.57 0.81 -6.87
C VAL A 401 9.20 -0.57 -6.29
N VAL A 402 7.94 -0.99 -6.41
CA VAL A 402 7.46 -2.24 -5.80
C VAL A 402 7.41 -3.44 -6.77
N TYR A 403 7.50 -3.21 -8.08
CA TYR A 403 7.35 -4.23 -9.13
C TYR A 403 8.58 -4.47 -10.01
N ALA A 404 9.53 -3.53 -10.05
CA ALA A 404 10.69 -3.65 -10.93
C ALA A 404 11.57 -4.84 -10.55
N LYS A 405 12.22 -5.41 -11.58
CA LYS A 405 13.22 -6.48 -11.44
C LYS A 405 14.36 -6.04 -10.54
N TRP A 406 14.94 -6.98 -9.80
CA TRP A 406 15.99 -6.69 -8.81
C TRP A 406 17.15 -5.88 -9.41
N GLU A 407 17.64 -6.26 -10.58
CA GLU A 407 18.75 -5.61 -11.29
C GLU A 407 18.45 -4.15 -11.69
N ASP A 408 17.18 -3.84 -11.93
CA ASP A 408 16.69 -2.53 -12.36
C ASP A 408 16.10 -1.71 -11.19
N ASN A 409 16.12 -2.26 -9.96
CA ASN A 409 15.42 -1.68 -8.81
C ASN A 409 16.41 -1.29 -7.69
N ARG A 410 16.86 -0.04 -7.73
CA ARG A 410 17.77 0.51 -6.71
C ARG A 410 17.16 0.54 -5.30
N PHE A 411 15.84 0.65 -5.19
CA PHE A 411 15.16 0.59 -3.89
C PHE A 411 15.37 -0.78 -3.22
N LEU A 412 15.09 -1.88 -3.92
CA LEU A 412 15.28 -3.23 -3.36
C LEU A 412 16.74 -3.48 -2.95
N GLN A 413 17.69 -3.06 -3.80
CA GLN A 413 19.11 -3.22 -3.54
C GLN A 413 19.58 -2.45 -2.30
N THR A 414 19.20 -1.18 -2.18
CA THR A 414 19.65 -0.31 -1.08
C THR A 414 18.89 -0.58 0.22
N LEU A 415 17.60 -0.90 0.15
CA LEU A 415 16.84 -1.33 1.33
C LEU A 415 17.41 -2.64 1.88
N SER A 416 17.75 -3.60 1.03
CA SER A 416 18.42 -4.84 1.46
C SER A 416 19.74 -4.55 2.19
N GLN A 417 20.54 -3.60 1.70
CA GLN A 417 21.78 -3.17 2.37
C GLN A 417 21.51 -2.53 3.73
N PHE A 418 20.57 -1.58 3.81
CA PHE A 418 20.16 -0.95 5.06
C PHE A 418 19.69 -2.00 6.09
N LEU A 419 18.81 -2.90 5.66
CA LEU A 419 18.29 -3.97 6.50
C LEU A 419 19.40 -4.88 6.99
N ARG A 420 20.47 -5.16 6.24
CA ARG A 420 21.61 -5.96 6.74
C ARG A 420 22.50 -5.17 7.71
N GLY A 421 22.58 -3.85 7.55
CA GLY A 421 23.43 -2.97 8.35
C GLY A 421 22.89 -2.64 9.74
N LEU A 422 21.57 -2.82 9.98
CA LEU A 422 20.96 -2.47 11.25
C LEU A 422 21.55 -3.25 12.44
N PRO A 423 21.96 -2.55 13.52
CA PRO A 423 22.46 -3.21 14.72
C PRO A 423 21.37 -4.05 15.36
N ARG A 424 21.78 -5.05 16.13
CA ARG A 424 20.85 -5.79 16.99
C ARG A 424 20.39 -4.89 18.13
N ARG A 425 19.11 -4.93 18.46
CA ARG A 425 18.66 -4.40 19.75
C ARG A 425 19.23 -5.26 20.87
N ALA A 426 19.75 -4.61 21.91
CA ALA A 426 20.10 -5.28 23.14
C ALA A 426 18.79 -5.69 23.83
N ASN A 427 18.67 -6.97 24.19
CA ASN A 427 17.52 -7.51 24.94
C ASN A 427 17.39 -6.89 26.33
#